data_AF-A0A382FBX0-F1
#
_entry.id   AF-A0A382FBX0-F1
#
_cell.length_a   1.000
_cell.length_b   1.000
_cell.length_c   1.000
_cell.angle_alpha   90.00
_cell.angle_beta   90.00
_cell.angle_gamma   90.00
#
_symmetry.space_group_name_H-M   'P 1'
#
loop_
_entity.id
_entity.type
_entity.pdbx_description
1 polymer ?
#
loop_
_entity_poly.entity_id
_entity_poly.type
_entity_poly.pdbx_seq_one_letter_code
_entity_poly.pdbx_strand_id
1 'polypeptide(L)'
;MTLSRFKPSPLLERKLHNFRRNRRGFWSLWIFLVLFSFVLPAEFIANDKPLLIKFQGKFYCPILISYPETSFGGDFATEANY
;
A
#
# COMPACT_ATOMS: atom_id res chain seq x y z
N MET A 1 -25.62 22.30 2.33
CA MET A 1 -24.24 22.01 1.89
C MET A 1 -24.32 21.16 0.63
N THR A 2 -24.39 21.79 -0.55
CA THR A 2 -24.48 21.08 -1.83
C THR A 2 -23.09 20.66 -2.28
N LEU A 3 -22.84 19.34 -2.31
CA LEU A 3 -21.62 18.78 -2.88
C LEU A 3 -21.51 19.25 -4.34
N SER A 4 -20.53 20.11 -4.61
CA SER A 4 -20.18 20.53 -5.96
C SER A 4 -19.89 19.29 -6.78
N ARG A 5 -20.79 18.94 -7.71
CA ARG A 5 -20.53 17.89 -8.68
C ARG A 5 -19.31 18.33 -9.49
N PHE A 6 -18.19 17.63 -9.33
CA PHE A 6 -17.02 17.76 -10.20
C PHE A 6 -17.49 17.56 -11.65
N LYS A 7 -17.78 18.66 -12.35
CA LYS A 7 -18.02 18.65 -13.79
C LYS A 7 -16.66 18.77 -14.46
N PRO A 8 -16.18 17.72 -15.17
CA PRO A 8 -14.94 17.84 -15.90
C PRO A 8 -15.06 18.95 -16.94
N SER A 9 -13.98 19.70 -17.17
CA SER A 9 -13.97 20.69 -18.23
C SER A 9 -14.25 20.02 -19.58
N PRO A 10 -14.90 20.71 -20.54
CA PRO A 10 -15.19 20.13 -21.86
C PRO A 10 -13.95 19.58 -22.59
N LEU A 11 -12.79 20.15 -22.30
CA LEU A 11 -11.50 19.69 -22.83
C LEU A 11 -11.07 18.36 -22.21
N LEU A 12 -11.25 18.17 -20.90
CA LEU A 12 -10.93 16.92 -20.21
C LEU A 12 -11.86 15.79 -20.67
N GLU A 13 -13.13 16.09 -20.86
CA GLU A 13 -14.13 15.14 -21.37
C GLU A 13 -13.75 14.63 -22.78
N ARG A 14 -13.37 15.52 -23.69
CA ARG A 14 -12.89 15.16 -25.03
C ARG A 14 -11.63 14.30 -24.97
N LYS A 15 -10.67 14.65 -24.11
CA LYS A 15 -9.44 13.85 -23.91
C LYS A 15 -9.75 12.45 -23.39
N LEU A 16 -10.64 12.32 -22.41
CA LEU A 16 -11.10 11.03 -21.87
C LEU A 16 -11.80 10.19 -22.93
N HIS A 17 -12.65 10.80 -23.75
CA HIS A 17 -13.31 10.12 -24.86
C HIS A 17 -12.28 9.59 -25.87
N ASN A 18 -11.34 10.44 -26.29
CA ASN A 18 -10.27 10.05 -27.22
C ASN A 18 -9.37 8.95 -26.65
N PHE A 19 -9.06 9.02 -25.35
CA PHE A 19 -8.29 8.00 -24.65
C PHE A 19 -9.02 6.65 -24.61
N ARG A 20 -10.31 6.63 -24.24
CA ARG A 20 -11.14 5.41 -24.21
C ARG A 20 -11.30 4.77 -25.60
N ARG A 21 -11.29 5.58 -26.66
CA ARG A 21 -11.33 5.10 -28.05
C ARG A 21 -10.04 4.38 -28.46
N ASN A 22 -8.89 4.71 -27.85
CA ASN A 22 -7.63 4.00 -28.09
C ASN A 22 -7.59 2.70 -27.29
N ARG A 23 -8.05 1.59 -27.91
CA ARG A 23 -8.09 0.27 -27.27
C ARG A 23 -6.73 -0.16 -26.69
N ARG A 24 -5.63 0.09 -27.42
CA ARG A 24 -4.28 -0.27 -26.96
C ARG A 24 -3.89 0.53 -25.72
N GLY A 25 -4.08 1.84 -25.76
CA GLY A 25 -3.79 2.72 -24.61
C GLY A 25 -4.63 2.39 -23.38
N PHE A 26 -5.89 2.01 -23.57
CA PHE A 26 -6.76 1.59 -22.48
C PHE A 26 -6.30 0.28 -21.83
N TRP A 27 -5.93 -0.74 -22.62
CA TRP A 27 -5.38 -1.99 -22.10
C TRP A 27 -4.02 -1.80 -21.42
N SER A 28 -3.13 -0.98 -21.99
CA SER A 28 -1.85 -0.64 -21.35
C SER A 28 -2.03 0.04 -20.00
N LEU A 29 -3.04 0.91 -19.85
CA LEU A 29 -3.38 1.50 -18.55
C LEU A 29 -3.77 0.43 -17.53
N TRP A 30 -4.60 -0.54 -17.91
CA TRP A 30 -5.00 -1.61 -17.00
C TRP A 30 -3.83 -2.50 -16.60
N ILE A 31 -2.99 -2.90 -17.56
CA ILE A 31 -1.77 -3.67 -17.27
C ILE A 31 -0.86 -2.88 -16.31
N PHE A 32 -0.64 -1.60 -16.59
CA PHE A 32 0.15 -0.73 -15.73
C PHE A 32 -0.45 -0.62 -14.32
N LEU A 33 -1.76 -0.38 -14.19
CA LEU A 33 -2.43 -0.30 -12.89
C LEU A 33 -2.30 -1.59 -12.10
N VAL A 34 -2.47 -2.75 -12.75
CA VAL A 34 -2.32 -4.06 -12.11
C VAL A 34 -0.88 -4.24 -11.61
N LEU A 35 0.12 -4.04 -12.46
CA LEU A 35 1.52 -4.14 -12.06
C LEU A 35 1.88 -3.16 -10.95
N PHE A 36 1.46 -1.90 -11.07
CA PHE A 36 1.69 -0.86 -10.07
C PHE A 36 1.01 -1.18 -8.74
N SER A 37 -0.21 -1.69 -8.76
CA SER A 37 -0.92 -2.14 -7.55
C SER A 37 -0.25 -3.33 -6.86
N PHE A 38 0.49 -4.18 -7.58
CA PHE A 38 1.29 -5.25 -6.97
C PHE A 38 2.64 -4.77 -6.42
N VAL A 39 3.23 -3.73 -7.04
CA VAL A 39 4.50 -3.15 -6.59
C VAL A 39 4.31 -2.23 -5.37
N LEU A 40 3.21 -1.48 -5.29
CA LEU A 40 2.95 -0.57 -4.17
C LEU A 40 3.03 -1.23 -2.78
N PRO A 41 2.43 -2.42 -2.54
CA PRO A 41 2.55 -3.12 -1.27
C PRO A 41 3.81 -4.00 -1.21
N ALA A 42 4.79 -3.84 -2.10
CA ALA A 42 6.02 -4.64 -2.03
C ALA A 42 6.76 -4.42 -0.70
N GLU A 43 6.75 -3.22 -0.13
CA GLU A 43 7.29 -2.97 1.22
C GLU A 43 6.50 -3.72 2.32
N PHE A 44 5.22 -4.05 2.07
CA PHE A 44 4.38 -4.85 2.96
C PHE A 44 4.56 -6.36 2.77
N ILE A 45 4.77 -6.81 1.53
CA ILE A 45 4.91 -8.23 1.16
C ILE A 45 6.35 -8.72 1.33
N ALA A 46 7.33 -7.88 1.01
CA ALA A 46 8.77 -8.15 1.14
C ALA A 46 9.35 -7.47 2.38
N ASN A 47 8.56 -7.35 3.46
CA ASN A 47 9.09 -6.88 4.73
C ASN A 47 9.87 -8.03 5.40
N ASP A 48 11.13 -7.79 5.76
CA ASP A 48 11.94 -8.76 6.51
C ASP A 48 11.42 -8.96 7.95
N LYS A 49 10.58 -8.04 8.45
CA LYS A 49 9.96 -8.13 9.78
C LYS A 49 8.55 -8.73 9.71
N PRO A 50 8.16 -9.58 10.66
CA PRO A 50 6.83 -10.17 10.68
C PRO A 50 5.72 -9.13 10.84
N LEU A 51 4.58 -9.39 10.18
CA LEU A 51 3.42 -8.50 10.20
C LEU A 51 2.74 -8.45 11.58
N LEU A 52 2.58 -9.61 12.23
CA LEU A 52 1.91 -9.76 13.52
C LEU A 52 2.57 -10.89 14.32
N ILE A 53 2.88 -10.61 15.58
CA ILE A 53 3.39 -11.59 16.55
C ILE A 53 2.43 -11.65 17.73
N LYS A 54 2.13 -12.85 18.21
CA LYS A 54 1.44 -13.06 19.49
C LYS A 54 2.45 -13.54 20.51
N PHE A 55 2.71 -12.74 21.53
CA PHE A 55 3.64 -13.08 22.60
C PHE A 55 3.02 -12.79 23.98
N GLN A 56 3.08 -13.77 24.89
CA GLN A 56 2.47 -13.70 26.24
C GLN A 56 1.03 -13.15 26.27
N GLY A 57 0.20 -13.53 25.29
CA GLY A 57 -1.21 -13.10 25.21
C GLY A 57 -1.43 -11.70 24.65
N LYS A 58 -0.38 -10.94 24.30
CA LYS A 58 -0.46 -9.64 23.63
C LYS A 58 -0.09 -9.76 22.16
N PHE A 59 -0.65 -8.87 21.35
CA PHE A 59 -0.35 -8.75 19.92
C PHE A 59 0.63 -7.62 19.67
N TYR A 60 1.61 -7.87 18.82
CA TYR A 60 2.66 -6.93 18.43
C TYR A 60 2.70 -6.83 16.89
N CYS A 61 2.85 -5.63 16.34
CA CYS A 61 3.00 -5.40 14.89
C CYS A 61 4.38 -4.78 14.57
N PRO A 62 5.44 -5.61 14.44
CA PRO A 62 6.82 -5.15 14.18
C PRO A 62 7.00 -4.35 12.89
N ILE A 63 6.10 -4.52 11.92
CA ILE A 63 6.13 -3.74 10.66
C ILE A 63 5.79 -2.26 10.86
N LEU A 64 5.04 -1.91 11.91
CA LEU A 64 4.66 -0.52 12.22
C LEU A 64 5.48 0.08 13.36
N ILE A 65 5.92 -0.76 14.31
CA ILE A 65 6.55 -0.34 15.56
C ILE A 65 7.74 -1.26 15.84
N SER A 66 8.93 -0.69 15.99
CA SER A 66 10.10 -1.42 16.49
C SER A 66 9.95 -1.65 17.99
N TYR A 67 9.99 -2.92 18.42
CA TYR A 67 9.98 -3.29 19.83
C TYR A 67 11.38 -3.78 20.26
N PRO A 68 11.84 -3.41 21.45
CA PRO A 68 13.12 -3.88 21.98
C PRO A 68 13.06 -5.36 22.40
N GLU A 69 14.19 -6.06 22.39
CA GLU A 69 14.29 -7.49 22.73
C GLU A 69 13.78 -7.80 24.14
N THR A 70 13.92 -6.84 25.06
CA THR A 70 13.35 -6.93 26.42
C THR A 70 11.85 -7.17 26.45
N SER A 71 11.11 -6.73 25.43
CA SER A 71 9.65 -6.97 25.33
C SER A 71 9.32 -8.45 25.07
N PHE A 72 10.28 -9.21 24.55
CA PHE A 72 10.17 -10.64 24.27
C PHE A 72 10.98 -11.50 25.26
N GLY A 73 11.53 -10.89 26.32
CA GLY A 73 12.31 -11.58 27.36
C GLY A 73 13.82 -11.65 27.08
N GLY A 74 14.34 -10.84 26.16
CA GLY A 74 15.79 -10.67 25.94
C GLY A 74 16.43 -9.71 26.95
N ASP A 75 17.76 -9.76 27.06
CA ASP A 75 18.52 -9.01 28.06
C ASP A 75 18.88 -7.58 27.62
N PHE A 76 18.73 -7.26 26.33
CA PHE A 76 19.20 -6.00 25.75
C PHE A 76 18.04 -5.13 25.22
N ALA A 77 18.19 -3.80 25.37
CA ALA A 77 17.25 -2.81 24.84
C ALA A 77 17.48 -2.49 23.35
N THR A 78 17.97 -3.46 22.58
CA THR A 78 18.19 -3.37 21.13
C THR A 78 16.94 -3.83 20.36
N GLU A 79 16.82 -3.51 19.06
CA GLU A 79 15.69 -4.03 18.26
C GLU A 79 15.68 -5.55 18.27
N ALA A 80 14.51 -6.15 18.52
CA ALA A 80 14.33 -7.59 18.46
C ALA A 80 14.63 -8.12 17.06
N ASN A 81 15.53 -9.11 17.00
CA ASN A 81 15.71 -9.93 15.81
C ASN A 81 14.60 -11.00 15.78
N TYR A 82 13.71 -10.89 14.81
CA TYR A 82 12.54 -11.76 14.64
C TYR A 82 12.77 -12.84 13.60
#